data_AF-A0A926EHY9-F1
#
_entry.id   AF-A0A926EHY9-F1
#
_cell.length_a   1.000
_cell.length_b   1.000
_cell.length_c   1.000
_cell.angle_alpha   90.00
_cell.angle_beta   90.00
_cell.angle_gamma   90.00
#
_symmetry.space_group_name_H-M   'P 1'
#
loop_
_entity.id
_entity.type
_entity.pdbx_description
1 polymer ?
#
loop_
_entity_poly.entity_id
_entity_poly.type
_entity_poly.pdbx_seq_one_letter_code
_entity_poly.pdbx_strand_id
1 'polypeptide(L)'
;MLEQINLEIEALLKDYTHPDSLYKKIDGTKTMLENARYELKKLEGIMEKEQLDVEKMSQTSLKTLFYKCLGTHDKQVAKEKEEALAAVLKYESCKKSVDELTDKLSQLTNKHYEMSKVQDKLDALYEEKRRVMASLNMPEYAKIGQLEKEMSFIRREIKELKEAITPGNMAINTLNEAIELLDSAGDWGTWDLLGGGLVADMMKHDKIDKAKQAILNAQTYVQRLQVELQDVNMSLDSSIHITGGAVFADFFFDGLIADWYMQSKISQSRDNVVAICGKIRKIVSTLSTQLNHKEKDLEAKEREIKCIIRGDLSNGKE
;
A
#
# COMPACT_ATOMS: atom_id res chain seq x y z
N MET A 1 -25.66 36.45 -9.32
CA MET A 1 -24.56 35.58 -9.81
C MET A 1 -24.24 34.50 -8.78
N LEU A 2 -23.77 34.83 -7.56
CA LEU A 2 -23.55 33.83 -6.50
C LEU A 2 -24.79 33.00 -6.15
N GLU A 3 -25.95 33.64 -6.01
CA GLU A 3 -27.21 32.95 -5.71
C GLU A 3 -27.60 31.94 -6.79
N GLN A 4 -27.38 32.28 -8.06
CA GLN A 4 -27.64 31.38 -9.18
C GLN A 4 -26.67 30.19 -9.20
N ILE A 5 -25.39 30.42 -8.91
CA ILE A 5 -24.38 29.34 -8.78
C ILE A 5 -24.74 28.40 -7.61
N ASN A 6 -25.18 28.95 -6.48
CA ASN A 6 -25.61 28.15 -5.33
C ASN A 6 -26.83 27.27 -5.66
N LEU A 7 -27.84 27.83 -6.33
CA LEU A 7 -29.02 27.06 -6.77
C LEU A 7 -28.64 25.92 -7.73
N GLU A 8 -27.69 26.15 -8.63
CA GLU A 8 -27.21 25.13 -9.56
C GLU A 8 -26.43 24.02 -8.82
N ILE A 9 -25.59 24.39 -7.85
CA ILE A 9 -24.88 23.45 -6.98
C ILE A 9 -25.87 22.59 -6.18
N GLU A 10 -26.85 23.22 -5.53
CA GLU A 10 -27.88 22.52 -4.75
C GLU A 10 -28.67 21.52 -5.62
N ALA A 11 -29.03 21.93 -6.83
CA ALA A 11 -29.72 21.06 -7.79
C ALA A 11 -28.87 19.84 -8.17
N LEU A 12 -27.57 20.01 -8.41
CA LEU A 12 -26.66 18.92 -8.73
C LEU A 12 -26.39 17.99 -7.54
N LEU A 13 -26.36 18.52 -6.31
CA LEU A 13 -26.12 17.74 -5.10
C LEU A 13 -27.29 16.85 -4.69
N LYS A 14 -28.53 17.17 -5.11
CA LYS A 14 -29.74 16.46 -4.69
C LYS A 14 -29.69 14.94 -4.90
N ASP A 15 -29.16 14.50 -6.05
CA ASP A 15 -29.05 13.08 -6.42
C ASP A 15 -27.59 12.62 -6.53
N TYR A 16 -26.65 13.42 -6.03
CA TYR A 16 -25.23 13.15 -6.13
C TYR A 16 -24.79 12.03 -5.18
N THR A 17 -24.07 11.06 -5.73
CA THR A 17 -23.35 10.05 -4.96
C THR A 17 -21.88 10.14 -5.32
N HIS A 18 -21.01 10.32 -4.33
CA HIS A 18 -19.58 10.48 -4.59
C HIS A 18 -19.00 9.28 -5.37
N PRO A 19 -18.26 9.52 -6.48
CA PRO A 19 -17.67 8.46 -7.31
C PRO A 19 -16.88 7.43 -6.50
N ASP A 20 -16.03 7.85 -5.56
CA ASP A 20 -15.25 6.94 -4.70
C ASP A 20 -16.10 5.90 -3.93
N SER A 21 -17.31 6.28 -3.49
CA SER A 21 -18.23 5.36 -2.81
C SER A 21 -18.76 4.30 -3.78
N LEU A 22 -19.00 4.69 -5.03
CA LEU A 22 -19.38 3.76 -6.09
C LEU A 22 -18.19 2.89 -6.52
N TYR A 23 -16.98 3.44 -6.59
CA TYR A 23 -15.76 2.71 -6.89
C TYR A 23 -15.51 1.57 -5.89
N LYS A 24 -15.64 1.83 -4.58
CA LYS A 24 -15.54 0.78 -3.55
C LYS A 24 -16.57 -0.34 -3.74
N LYS A 25 -17.80 -0.01 -4.16
CA LYS A 25 -18.85 -1.00 -4.46
C LYS A 25 -18.55 -1.78 -5.74
N ILE A 26 -17.99 -1.12 -6.76
CA ILE A 26 -17.53 -1.74 -8.01
C ILE A 26 -16.44 -2.76 -7.70
N ASP A 27 -15.43 -2.36 -6.93
CA ASP A 27 -14.30 -3.22 -6.56
C ASP A 27 -14.77 -4.47 -5.80
N GLY A 28 -15.59 -4.30 -4.76
CA GLY A 28 -16.16 -5.43 -4.02
C GLY A 28 -17.05 -6.35 -4.89
N THR A 29 -17.83 -5.78 -5.82
CA THR A 29 -18.66 -6.56 -6.75
C THR A 29 -17.79 -7.32 -7.77
N LYS A 30 -16.68 -6.72 -8.21
CA LYS A 30 -15.71 -7.35 -9.11
C LYS A 30 -15.05 -8.55 -8.44
N THR A 31 -14.62 -8.44 -7.19
CA THR A 31 -14.09 -9.59 -6.43
C THR A 31 -15.12 -10.71 -6.27
N MET A 32 -16.38 -10.36 -5.96
CA MET A 32 -17.47 -11.37 -5.90
C MET A 32 -17.68 -12.06 -7.24
N LEU A 33 -17.65 -11.30 -8.34
CA LEU A 33 -17.81 -11.82 -9.69
C LEU A 33 -16.64 -12.75 -10.09
N GLU A 34 -15.41 -12.40 -9.74
CA GLU A 34 -14.22 -13.23 -9.98
C GLU A 34 -14.33 -14.58 -9.24
N ASN A 35 -14.73 -14.55 -7.96
CA ASN A 35 -14.96 -15.76 -7.17
C ASN A 35 -16.10 -16.63 -7.76
N ALA A 36 -17.22 -16.01 -8.15
CA ALA A 36 -18.34 -16.73 -8.75
C ALA A 36 -17.96 -17.36 -10.10
N ARG A 37 -17.16 -16.67 -10.92
CA ARG A 37 -16.62 -17.21 -12.19
C ARG A 37 -15.66 -18.38 -11.95
N TYR A 38 -14.84 -18.30 -10.91
CA TYR A 38 -13.96 -19.41 -10.53
C TYR A 38 -14.77 -20.66 -10.13
N GLU A 39 -15.77 -20.50 -9.27
CA GLU A 39 -16.66 -21.60 -8.88
C GLU A 39 -17.48 -22.14 -10.06
N LEU A 40 -17.95 -21.27 -10.95
CA LEU A 40 -18.66 -21.68 -12.17
C LEU A 40 -17.78 -22.61 -13.02
N LYS A 41 -16.52 -22.24 -13.25
CA LYS A 41 -15.56 -23.06 -14.02
C LYS A 41 -15.30 -24.41 -13.35
N LYS A 42 -15.25 -24.45 -12.01
CA LYS A 42 -15.10 -25.70 -11.26
C LYS A 42 -16.35 -26.58 -11.37
N LEU A 43 -17.54 -26.00 -11.26
CA LEU A 43 -18.82 -26.70 -11.42
C LEU A 43 -19.01 -27.22 -12.85
N GLU A 44 -18.53 -26.49 -13.86
CA GLU A 44 -18.51 -26.94 -15.26
C GLU A 44 -17.73 -28.25 -15.42
N GLY A 45 -16.52 -28.33 -14.87
CA GLY A 45 -15.73 -29.56 -14.90
C GLY A 45 -16.34 -30.72 -14.11
N ILE A 46 -17.05 -30.44 -13.01
CA ILE A 46 -17.80 -31.47 -12.27
C ILE A 46 -18.98 -31.97 -13.12
N MET A 47 -19.77 -31.06 -13.67
CA MET A 47 -20.92 -31.37 -14.52
C MET A 47 -20.51 -32.22 -15.74
N GLU A 48 -19.42 -31.85 -16.43
CA GLU A 48 -18.89 -32.64 -17.56
C GLU A 48 -18.51 -34.06 -17.15
N LYS A 49 -17.89 -34.23 -15.97
CA LYS A 49 -17.51 -35.54 -15.45
C LYS A 49 -18.72 -36.41 -15.12
N GLU A 50 -19.69 -35.87 -14.38
CA GLU A 50 -20.92 -36.60 -14.03
C GLU A 50 -21.69 -37.01 -15.28
N GLN A 51 -21.72 -36.14 -16.31
CA GLN A 51 -22.37 -36.44 -17.59
C GLN A 51 -21.67 -37.58 -18.36
N LEU A 52 -20.33 -37.59 -18.38
CA LEU A 52 -19.55 -38.70 -18.95
C LEU A 52 -19.73 -40.01 -18.20
N ASP A 53 -19.90 -39.99 -16.88
CA ASP A 53 -20.09 -41.19 -16.07
C ASP A 53 -21.48 -41.80 -16.31
N VAL A 54 -22.52 -40.97 -16.48
CA VAL A 54 -23.84 -41.41 -16.97
C VAL A 54 -23.75 -42.03 -18.37
N GLU A 55 -23.00 -41.42 -19.30
CA GLU A 55 -22.82 -41.95 -20.66
C GLU A 55 -22.11 -43.31 -20.68
N LYS A 56 -21.01 -43.47 -19.94
CA LYS A 56 -20.30 -44.75 -19.81
C LYS A 56 -21.19 -45.85 -19.22
N MET A 57 -21.98 -45.54 -18.19
CA MET A 57 -22.91 -46.49 -17.60
C MET A 57 -24.04 -46.90 -18.58
N SER A 58 -24.44 -45.99 -19.48
CA SER A 58 -25.45 -46.28 -20.50
C SER A 58 -24.93 -47.12 -21.68
N GLN A 59 -23.67 -46.93 -22.11
CA GLN A 59 -23.12 -47.57 -23.32
C GLN A 59 -22.44 -48.92 -23.04
N THR A 60 -21.85 -49.13 -21.87
CA THR A 60 -21.01 -50.31 -21.60
C THR A 60 -21.79 -51.54 -21.11
N SER A 61 -23.11 -51.45 -20.96
CA SER A 61 -23.92 -52.44 -20.22
C SER A 61 -24.74 -53.44 -21.05
N LEU A 62 -24.90 -53.29 -22.37
CA LEU A 62 -25.92 -54.11 -23.05
C LEU A 62 -25.52 -55.56 -23.35
N LYS A 63 -24.22 -55.87 -23.55
CA LYS A 63 -23.79 -57.22 -23.96
C LYS A 63 -23.16 -58.08 -22.85
N THR A 64 -22.46 -57.48 -21.89
CA THR A 64 -21.71 -58.23 -20.86
C THR A 64 -22.52 -58.47 -19.57
N LEU A 65 -23.65 -57.75 -19.39
CA LEU A 65 -24.46 -57.78 -18.16
C LEU A 65 -25.81 -58.52 -18.28
N PHE A 66 -26.22 -58.97 -19.47
CA PHE A 66 -27.44 -59.77 -19.65
C PHE A 66 -27.43 -61.06 -18.81
N TYR A 67 -26.24 -61.53 -18.43
CA TYR A 67 -26.06 -62.81 -17.74
C TYR A 67 -25.69 -62.73 -16.25
N LYS A 68 -25.67 -61.55 -15.59
CA LYS A 68 -25.22 -61.50 -14.16
C LYS A 68 -25.96 -60.61 -13.14
N CYS A 69 -26.75 -59.59 -13.51
CA CYS A 69 -27.22 -58.57 -12.53
C CYS A 69 -28.63 -57.97 -12.78
N LEU A 70 -29.71 -58.74 -12.62
CA LEU A 70 -31.09 -58.23 -12.71
C LEU A 70 -31.57 -57.62 -11.36
N GLY A 71 -30.92 -56.53 -10.89
CA GLY A 71 -31.44 -55.77 -9.73
C GLY A 71 -30.55 -54.68 -9.09
N THR A 72 -29.22 -54.74 -9.24
CA THR A 72 -28.29 -53.75 -8.63
C THR A 72 -27.87 -52.64 -9.58
N HIS A 73 -27.87 -52.89 -10.89
CA HIS A 73 -27.41 -51.96 -11.92
C HIS A 73 -28.37 -50.77 -12.13
N ASP A 74 -29.68 -51.01 -12.13
CA ASP A 74 -30.68 -49.95 -12.32
C ASP A 74 -30.67 -48.90 -11.20
N LYS A 75 -30.41 -49.34 -9.96
CA LYS A 75 -30.23 -48.43 -8.81
C LYS A 75 -28.99 -47.55 -8.95
N GLN A 76 -27.92 -48.09 -9.53
CA GLN A 76 -26.68 -47.36 -9.73
C GLN A 76 -26.83 -46.31 -10.85
N VAL A 77 -27.44 -46.68 -11.99
CA VAL A 77 -27.76 -45.74 -13.07
C VAL A 77 -28.70 -44.61 -12.60
N ALA A 78 -29.67 -44.91 -11.75
CA ALA A 78 -30.56 -43.90 -11.17
C ALA A 78 -29.80 -42.90 -10.29
N LYS A 79 -28.85 -43.38 -9.49
CA LYS A 79 -28.01 -42.54 -8.62
C LYS A 79 -27.10 -41.60 -9.44
N GLU A 80 -26.45 -42.11 -10.47
CA GLU A 80 -25.58 -41.31 -11.36
C GLU A 80 -26.38 -40.21 -12.08
N LYS A 81 -27.61 -40.49 -12.49
CA LYS A 81 -28.51 -39.47 -13.07
C LYS A 81 -28.93 -38.40 -12.06
N GLU A 82 -29.14 -38.76 -10.80
CA GLU A 82 -29.42 -37.81 -9.72
C GLU A 82 -28.22 -36.90 -9.44
N GLU A 83 -27.01 -37.48 -9.39
CA GLU A 83 -25.75 -36.75 -9.20
C GLU A 83 -25.49 -35.77 -10.36
N ALA A 84 -25.69 -36.20 -11.61
CA ALA A 84 -25.60 -35.34 -12.79
C ALA A 84 -26.63 -34.19 -12.77
N LEU A 85 -27.89 -34.47 -12.41
CA LEU A 85 -28.92 -33.44 -12.30
C LEU A 85 -28.56 -32.41 -11.22
N ALA A 86 -28.07 -32.86 -10.06
CA ALA A 86 -27.63 -31.99 -8.99
C ALA A 86 -26.44 -31.10 -9.40
N ALA A 87 -25.52 -31.63 -10.22
CA ALA A 87 -24.40 -30.87 -10.78
C ALA A 87 -24.87 -29.78 -11.75
N VAL A 88 -25.82 -30.10 -12.65
CA VAL A 88 -26.43 -29.14 -13.58
C VAL A 88 -27.15 -28.01 -12.82
N LEU A 89 -27.97 -28.33 -11.82
CA LEU A 89 -28.69 -27.32 -11.04
C LEU A 89 -27.75 -26.36 -10.31
N LYS A 90 -26.65 -26.89 -9.75
CA LYS A 90 -25.61 -26.06 -9.10
C LYS A 90 -24.90 -25.16 -10.10
N TYR A 91 -24.54 -25.69 -11.28
CA TYR A 91 -23.94 -24.92 -12.36
C TYR A 91 -24.86 -23.79 -12.82
N GLU A 92 -26.14 -24.09 -13.12
CA GLU A 92 -27.11 -23.09 -13.57
C GLU A 92 -27.36 -22.00 -12.52
N SER A 93 -27.49 -22.38 -11.24
CA SER A 93 -27.61 -21.42 -10.15
C SER A 93 -26.39 -20.50 -10.06
N CYS A 94 -25.18 -21.04 -10.18
CA CYS A 94 -23.94 -20.27 -10.15
C CYS A 94 -23.83 -19.34 -11.36
N LYS A 95 -24.19 -19.83 -12.56
CA LYS A 95 -24.22 -19.04 -13.80
C LYS A 95 -25.16 -17.85 -13.67
N LYS A 96 -26.37 -18.07 -13.13
CA LYS A 96 -27.32 -16.98 -12.87
C LYS A 96 -26.73 -15.94 -11.91
N SER A 97 -26.04 -16.35 -10.86
CA SER A 97 -25.35 -15.41 -9.95
C SER A 97 -24.23 -14.62 -10.67
N VAL A 98 -23.49 -15.24 -11.58
CA VAL A 98 -22.49 -14.56 -12.42
C VAL A 98 -23.15 -13.51 -13.31
N ASP A 99 -24.28 -13.84 -13.93
CA ASP A 99 -25.04 -12.91 -14.78
C ASP A 99 -25.56 -11.71 -13.96
N GLU A 100 -26.19 -11.96 -12.81
CA GLU A 100 -26.68 -10.92 -11.89
C GLU A 100 -25.57 -9.99 -11.38
N LEU A 101 -24.40 -10.54 -11.02
CA LEU A 101 -23.25 -9.76 -10.59
C LEU A 101 -22.64 -8.96 -11.74
N THR A 102 -22.66 -9.49 -12.95
CA THR A 102 -22.19 -8.80 -14.16
C THR A 102 -23.09 -7.61 -14.49
N ASP A 103 -24.41 -7.79 -14.45
CA ASP A 103 -25.40 -6.73 -14.66
C ASP A 103 -25.27 -5.63 -13.60
N LYS A 104 -25.13 -6.03 -12.33
CA LYS A 104 -24.92 -5.08 -11.22
C LYS A 104 -23.64 -4.29 -11.41
N LEU A 105 -22.54 -4.93 -11.82
CA LEU A 105 -21.27 -4.27 -12.10
C LEU A 105 -21.41 -3.24 -13.23
N SER A 106 -22.13 -3.60 -14.30
CA SER A 106 -22.44 -2.69 -15.42
C SER A 106 -23.22 -1.45 -14.92
N GLN A 107 -24.29 -1.66 -14.15
CA GLN A 107 -25.10 -0.57 -13.59
C GLN A 107 -24.29 0.35 -12.68
N LEU A 108 -23.46 -0.22 -11.78
CA LEU A 108 -22.60 0.55 -10.89
C LEU A 108 -21.55 1.35 -11.67
N THR A 109 -20.96 0.76 -12.70
CA THR A 109 -19.95 1.42 -13.55
C THR A 109 -20.57 2.60 -14.32
N ASN A 110 -21.76 2.40 -14.91
CA ASN A 110 -22.48 3.48 -15.58
C ASN A 110 -22.85 4.61 -14.61
N LYS A 111 -23.34 4.26 -13.41
CA LYS A 111 -23.65 5.25 -12.37
C LYS A 111 -22.39 6.01 -11.92
N HIS A 112 -21.26 5.33 -11.75
CA HIS A 112 -19.98 5.97 -11.42
C HIS A 112 -19.57 6.97 -12.50
N TYR A 113 -19.69 6.60 -13.78
CA TYR A 113 -19.38 7.48 -14.89
C TYR A 113 -20.26 8.74 -14.91
N GLU A 114 -21.58 8.59 -14.75
CA GLU A 114 -22.50 9.72 -14.69
C GLU A 114 -22.21 10.63 -13.49
N MET A 115 -21.96 10.06 -12.30
CA MET A 115 -21.60 10.83 -11.11
C MET A 115 -20.24 11.53 -11.25
N SER A 116 -19.29 10.94 -11.98
CA SER A 116 -18.00 11.58 -12.28
C SER A 116 -18.18 12.85 -13.11
N LYS A 117 -19.06 12.83 -14.11
CA LYS A 117 -19.38 14.05 -14.89
C LYS A 117 -20.04 15.13 -14.02
N VAL A 118 -20.91 14.72 -13.09
CA VAL A 118 -21.54 15.66 -12.14
C VAL A 118 -20.48 16.25 -11.21
N GLN A 119 -19.52 15.45 -10.76
CA GLN A 119 -18.37 15.92 -9.97
C GLN A 119 -17.57 16.98 -10.73
N ASP A 120 -17.25 16.74 -12.01
CA ASP A 120 -16.53 17.72 -12.83
C ASP A 120 -17.29 19.06 -12.96
N LYS A 121 -18.62 18.99 -13.12
CA LYS A 121 -19.47 20.18 -13.16
C LYS A 121 -19.51 20.92 -11.82
N LEU A 122 -19.62 20.19 -10.72
CA LEU A 122 -19.57 20.76 -9.38
C LEU A 122 -18.23 21.48 -9.13
N ASP A 123 -17.12 20.85 -9.51
CA ASP A 123 -15.79 21.45 -9.37
C ASP A 123 -15.65 22.74 -10.20
N ALA A 124 -16.18 22.75 -11.42
CA ALA A 124 -16.22 23.96 -12.24
C ALA A 124 -17.07 25.08 -11.60
N LEU A 125 -18.24 24.74 -11.06
CA LEU A 125 -19.12 25.70 -10.37
C LEU A 125 -18.50 26.23 -9.07
N TYR A 126 -17.79 25.41 -8.31
CA TYR A 126 -17.08 25.85 -7.12
C TYR A 126 -15.91 26.79 -7.46
N GLU A 127 -15.17 26.53 -8.54
CA GLU A 127 -14.15 27.47 -9.02
C GLU A 127 -14.75 28.79 -9.51
N GLU A 128 -15.89 28.74 -10.21
CA GLU A 128 -16.58 29.95 -10.60
C GLU A 128 -17.09 30.74 -9.38
N LYS A 129 -17.70 30.05 -8.41
CA LYS A 129 -18.10 30.65 -7.13
C LYS A 129 -16.92 31.33 -6.45
N ARG A 130 -15.76 30.67 -6.41
CA ARG A 130 -14.53 31.21 -5.83
C ARG A 130 -14.06 32.48 -6.55
N ARG A 131 -14.10 32.52 -7.89
CA ARG A 131 -13.76 33.72 -8.68
C ARG A 131 -14.70 34.88 -8.39
N VAL A 132 -16.00 34.60 -8.28
CA VAL A 132 -16.98 35.64 -7.95
C VAL A 132 -16.77 36.17 -6.53
N MET A 133 -16.51 35.29 -5.55
CA MET A 133 -16.16 35.70 -4.17
C MET A 133 -14.90 36.58 -4.14
N ALA A 134 -13.91 36.28 -4.98
CA ALA A 134 -12.71 37.10 -5.15
C ALA A 134 -13.05 38.50 -5.68
N SER A 135 -13.84 38.57 -6.76
CA SER A 135 -14.21 39.84 -7.40
C SER A 135 -15.02 40.76 -6.47
N LEU A 136 -15.80 40.18 -5.55
CA LEU A 136 -16.62 40.89 -4.59
C LEU A 136 -15.90 41.20 -3.28
N ASN A 137 -14.62 40.82 -3.14
CA ASN A 137 -13.81 40.97 -1.93
C ASN A 137 -14.51 40.44 -0.66
N MET A 138 -15.16 39.29 -0.77
CA MET A 138 -15.85 38.68 0.37
C MET A 138 -14.84 38.30 1.48
N PRO A 139 -15.16 38.50 2.77
CA PRO A 139 -14.25 38.16 3.87
C PRO A 139 -13.90 36.67 3.90
N GLU A 140 -14.81 35.80 3.46
CA GLU A 140 -14.60 34.36 3.27
C GLU A 140 -13.48 34.07 2.25
N TYR A 141 -13.35 34.90 1.21
CA TYR A 141 -12.28 34.76 0.22
C TYR A 141 -10.91 35.15 0.79
N ALA A 142 -10.85 36.18 1.64
CA ALA A 142 -9.62 36.52 2.35
C ALA A 142 -9.14 35.37 3.24
N LYS A 143 -10.08 34.65 3.88
CA LYS A 143 -9.77 33.43 4.65
C LYS A 143 -9.24 32.30 3.77
N ILE A 144 -9.81 32.07 2.58
CA ILE A 144 -9.27 31.11 1.60
C ILE A 144 -7.82 31.47 1.26
N GLY A 145 -7.53 32.72 0.93
CA GLY A 145 -6.17 33.16 0.61
C GLY A 145 -5.17 32.95 1.76
N GLN A 146 -5.59 33.16 3.01
CA GLN A 146 -4.78 32.84 4.18
C GLN A 146 -4.49 31.33 4.29
N LEU A 147 -5.52 30.49 4.15
CA LEU A 147 -5.38 29.04 4.22
C LEU A 147 -4.47 28.51 3.12
N GLU A 148 -4.57 29.02 1.89
CA GLU A 148 -3.67 28.65 0.79
C GLU A 148 -2.21 29.00 1.07
N LYS A 149 -1.98 30.17 1.67
CA LYS A 149 -0.64 30.57 2.09
C LYS A 149 -0.11 29.61 3.16
N GLU A 150 -0.90 29.30 4.19
CA GLU A 150 -0.55 28.29 5.22
C GLU A 150 -0.24 26.93 4.58
N MET A 151 -1.09 26.45 3.66
CA MET A 151 -0.90 25.19 2.95
C MET A 151 0.38 25.18 2.10
N SER A 152 0.78 26.32 1.53
CA SER A 152 2.04 26.42 0.77
C SER A 152 3.28 26.20 1.68
N PHE A 153 3.24 26.70 2.92
CA PHE A 153 4.28 26.42 3.90
C PHE A 153 4.27 24.95 4.31
N ILE A 154 3.10 24.37 4.60
CA ILE A 154 2.98 22.94 4.97
C ILE A 154 3.49 22.03 3.86
N ARG A 155 3.17 22.31 2.58
CA ARG A 155 3.66 21.54 1.43
C ARG A 155 5.18 21.57 1.31
N ARG A 156 5.80 22.70 1.63
CA ARG A 156 7.27 22.82 1.68
C ARG A 156 7.84 21.95 2.81
N GLU A 157 7.29 22.01 4.01
CA GLU A 157 7.74 21.18 5.14
C GLU A 157 7.59 19.67 4.83
N ILE A 158 6.48 19.26 4.22
CA ILE A 158 6.26 17.87 3.77
C ILE A 158 7.36 17.42 2.80
N LYS A 159 7.76 18.31 1.87
CA LYS A 159 8.82 18.03 0.91
C LYS A 159 10.16 17.82 1.62
N GLU A 160 10.55 18.74 2.50
CA GLU A 160 11.79 18.68 3.29
C GLU A 160 11.84 17.39 4.14
N LEU A 161 10.72 17.01 4.78
CA LEU A 161 10.62 15.76 5.54
C LEU A 161 10.82 14.51 4.67
N LYS A 162 10.24 14.48 3.46
CA LYS A 162 10.41 13.36 2.50
C LYS A 162 11.85 13.27 2.00
N GLU A 163 12.48 14.41 1.73
CA GLU A 163 13.88 14.53 1.32
C GLU A 163 14.82 14.00 2.43
N ALA A 164 14.52 14.24 3.71
CA ALA A 164 15.28 13.68 4.84
C ALA A 164 15.01 12.19 5.11
N ILE A 165 13.77 11.72 5.01
CA ILE A 165 13.42 10.29 5.25
C ILE A 165 14.13 9.37 4.25
N THR A 166 14.27 9.81 3.00
CA THR A 166 14.86 9.01 1.91
C THR A 166 16.29 8.52 2.21
N PRO A 167 17.30 9.39 2.44
CA PRO A 167 18.65 8.95 2.81
C PRO A 167 18.68 8.22 4.16
N GLY A 168 17.78 8.53 5.09
CA GLY A 168 17.67 7.78 6.34
C GLY A 168 17.30 6.30 6.14
N ASN A 169 16.32 6.02 5.27
CA ASN A 169 15.97 4.65 4.91
C ASN A 169 17.10 3.94 4.15
N MET A 170 17.79 4.65 3.24
CA MET A 170 18.96 4.09 2.55
C MET A 170 20.06 3.70 3.54
N ALA A 171 20.37 4.57 4.51
CA ALA A 171 21.33 4.27 5.56
C ALA A 171 20.92 3.04 6.39
N ILE A 172 19.65 2.96 6.81
CA ILE A 172 19.13 1.80 7.57
C ILE A 172 19.30 0.51 6.78
N ASN A 173 18.94 0.50 5.50
CA ASN A 173 19.02 -0.69 4.65
C ASN A 173 20.47 -1.16 4.51
N THR A 174 21.39 -0.25 4.20
CA THR A 174 22.81 -0.59 4.04
C THR A 174 23.47 -1.01 5.36
N LEU A 175 23.05 -0.42 6.50
CA LEU A 175 23.53 -0.88 7.81
C LEU A 175 23.02 -2.28 8.17
N ASN A 176 21.80 -2.65 7.76
CA ASN A 176 21.31 -4.02 7.95
C ASN A 176 22.11 -5.02 7.11
N GLU A 177 22.43 -4.67 5.86
CA GLU A 177 23.32 -5.48 5.02
C GLU A 177 24.69 -5.67 5.69
N ALA A 178 25.26 -4.60 6.25
CA ALA A 178 26.51 -4.70 7.01
C ALA A 178 26.37 -5.62 8.24
N ILE A 179 25.25 -5.55 8.98
CA ILE A 179 24.99 -6.43 10.13
C ILE A 179 24.88 -7.89 9.69
N GLU A 180 24.15 -8.19 8.62
CA GLU A 180 23.98 -9.55 8.09
C GLU A 180 25.32 -10.15 7.61
N LEU A 181 26.15 -9.34 6.94
CA LEU A 181 27.48 -9.74 6.50
C LEU A 181 28.42 -10.00 7.69
N LEU A 182 28.32 -9.18 8.75
CA LEU A 182 29.09 -9.38 9.99
C LEU A 182 28.61 -10.59 10.79
N ASP A 183 27.31 -10.85 10.84
CA ASP A 183 26.73 -12.06 11.45
C ASP A 183 27.24 -13.31 10.74
N SER A 184 27.18 -13.32 9.42
CA SER A 184 27.68 -14.41 8.59
C SER A 184 29.20 -14.64 8.76
N ALA A 185 29.96 -13.61 9.12
CA ALA A 185 31.39 -13.70 9.41
C ALA A 185 31.70 -14.08 10.87
N GLY A 186 30.78 -13.80 11.82
CA GLY A 186 30.89 -14.06 13.25
C GLY A 186 30.56 -15.51 13.64
N ASP A 187 29.67 -16.18 12.91
CA ASP A 187 29.29 -17.58 13.14
C ASP A 187 30.43 -18.59 12.93
N TRP A 188 31.58 -18.14 12.45
CA TRP A 188 32.78 -18.95 12.23
C TRP A 188 33.74 -19.01 13.42
N GLY A 189 33.54 -18.18 14.45
CA GLY A 189 34.34 -18.22 15.68
C GLY A 189 34.17 -19.51 16.49
N THR A 190 33.15 -20.31 16.20
CA THR A 190 32.96 -21.65 16.79
C THR A 190 33.63 -22.78 15.98
N TRP A 191 34.06 -22.51 14.74
CA TRP A 191 34.71 -23.49 13.87
C TRP A 191 36.22 -23.61 14.13
N ASP A 192 36.85 -22.60 14.74
CA ASP A 192 38.27 -22.65 15.18
C ASP A 192 38.54 -23.76 16.21
N LEU A 193 37.49 -24.31 16.85
CA LEU A 193 37.62 -25.47 17.75
C LEU A 193 37.60 -26.83 17.03
N LEU A 194 37.31 -26.89 15.73
CA LEU A 194 37.12 -28.15 14.97
C LEU A 194 37.99 -28.28 13.71
N GLY A 195 39.07 -27.49 13.61
CA GLY A 195 40.20 -27.78 12.73
C GLY A 195 39.88 -27.96 11.23
N GLY A 196 40.04 -26.88 10.46
CA GLY A 196 40.73 -26.99 9.17
C GLY A 196 40.04 -26.45 7.92
N GLY A 197 40.80 -25.64 7.16
CA GLY A 197 40.81 -25.67 5.69
C GLY A 197 40.93 -24.31 5.01
N LEU A 198 41.91 -24.16 4.10
CA LEU A 198 42.18 -22.97 3.25
C LEU A 198 40.98 -22.39 2.46
N VAL A 199 39.88 -23.13 2.32
CA VAL A 199 38.62 -22.66 1.69
C VAL A 199 37.85 -21.71 2.62
N ALA A 200 38.07 -21.86 3.93
CA ALA A 200 37.45 -21.08 4.98
C ALA A 200 37.92 -19.61 4.95
N ASP A 201 39.24 -19.40 4.83
CA ASP A 201 39.85 -18.07 4.93
C ASP A 201 39.49 -17.14 3.76
N MET A 202 39.32 -17.65 2.53
CA MET A 202 38.95 -16.84 1.35
C MET A 202 37.51 -16.32 1.40
N MET A 203 36.55 -17.11 1.88
CA MET A 203 35.15 -16.66 2.00
C MET A 203 34.96 -15.63 3.13
N LYS A 204 35.76 -15.71 4.19
CA LYS A 204 35.75 -14.78 5.32
C LYS A 204 36.22 -13.38 4.90
N HIS A 205 37.27 -13.28 4.07
CA HIS A 205 37.76 -11.99 3.56
C HIS A 205 36.71 -11.28 2.68
N ASP A 206 36.07 -11.99 1.75
CA ASP A 206 35.06 -11.41 0.84
C ASP A 206 33.85 -10.82 1.59
N LYS A 207 33.37 -11.50 2.65
CA LYS A 207 32.23 -11.00 3.46
C LYS A 207 32.60 -9.79 4.30
N ILE A 208 33.80 -9.76 4.87
CA ILE A 208 34.30 -8.62 5.65
C ILE A 208 34.54 -7.41 4.73
N ASP A 209 35.10 -7.62 3.54
CA ASP A 209 35.29 -6.54 2.56
C ASP A 209 33.95 -5.96 2.09
N LYS A 210 32.94 -6.82 1.87
CA LYS A 210 31.57 -6.38 1.56
C LYS A 210 30.92 -5.63 2.72
N ALA A 211 31.08 -6.11 3.95
CA ALA A 211 30.56 -5.41 5.13
C ALA A 211 31.19 -4.02 5.26
N LYS A 212 32.48 -3.89 4.96
CA LYS A 212 33.18 -2.61 4.94
C LYS A 212 32.64 -1.67 3.87
N GLN A 213 32.43 -2.17 2.65
CA GLN A 213 31.81 -1.37 1.59
C GLN A 213 30.40 -0.90 1.98
N ALA A 214 29.59 -1.78 2.56
CA ALA A 214 28.26 -1.43 3.07
C ALA A 214 28.34 -0.31 4.12
N ILE A 215 29.28 -0.36 5.06
CA ILE A 215 29.47 0.69 6.05
C ILE A 215 29.87 2.04 5.42
N LEU A 216 30.79 2.04 4.45
CA LEU A 216 31.18 3.27 3.74
C LEU A 216 30.02 3.89 2.95
N ASN A 217 29.20 3.04 2.34
CA ASN A 217 27.97 3.46 1.66
C ASN A 217 26.96 4.04 2.67
N ALA A 218 26.79 3.39 3.83
CA ALA A 218 25.94 3.90 4.90
C ALA A 218 26.41 5.26 5.43
N GLN A 219 27.72 5.48 5.57
CA GLN A 219 28.28 6.78 5.94
C GLN A 219 27.85 7.87 4.97
N THR A 220 27.93 7.62 3.66
CA THR A 220 27.49 8.56 2.62
C THR A 220 26.01 8.93 2.79
N TYR A 221 25.15 7.93 3.06
CA TYR A 221 23.72 8.19 3.29
C TYR A 221 23.45 8.92 4.62
N VAL A 222 24.21 8.63 5.67
CA VAL A 222 24.11 9.34 6.96
C VAL A 222 24.52 10.80 6.81
N GLN A 223 25.61 11.09 6.08
CA GLN A 223 26.03 12.46 5.78
C GLN A 223 24.95 13.20 4.98
N ARG A 224 24.35 12.55 3.97
CA ARG A 224 23.23 13.14 3.24
C ARG A 224 22.03 13.41 4.14
N LEU A 225 21.61 12.43 4.94
CA LEU A 225 20.53 12.61 5.92
C LEU A 225 20.80 13.82 6.82
N GLN A 226 22.04 14.05 7.25
CA GLN A 226 22.39 15.19 8.08
C GLN A 226 22.23 16.53 7.37
N VAL A 227 22.59 16.61 6.08
CA VAL A 227 22.36 17.81 5.27
C VAL A 227 20.87 18.10 5.18
N GLU A 228 20.05 17.10 4.82
CA GLU A 228 18.59 17.27 4.71
C GLU A 228 17.94 17.63 6.06
N LEU A 229 18.49 17.13 7.18
CA LEU A 229 18.02 17.46 8.52
C LEU A 229 18.29 18.93 8.92
N GLN A 230 19.27 19.60 8.32
CA GLN A 230 19.48 21.04 8.57
C GLN A 230 18.30 21.85 8.05
N ASP A 231 17.79 21.51 6.85
CA ASP A 231 16.64 22.17 6.25
C ASP A 231 15.37 21.91 7.05
N VAL A 232 15.17 20.69 7.54
CA VAL A 232 14.07 20.31 8.44
C VAL A 232 14.14 21.01 9.80
N ASN A 233 15.34 21.19 10.37
CA ASN A 233 15.52 21.92 11.64
C ASN A 233 15.32 23.43 11.48
N MET A 234 15.55 24.00 10.29
CA MET A 234 15.24 25.41 10.03
C MET A 234 13.73 25.67 9.92
N SER A 235 12.92 24.64 9.63
CA SER A 235 11.45 24.73 9.58
C SER A 235 10.75 24.29 10.87
N LEU A 236 11.47 23.78 11.89
CA LEU A 236 10.88 23.22 13.12
C LEU A 236 11.40 23.84 14.42
N ASP A 237 10.55 23.83 15.44
CA ASP A 237 10.90 24.21 16.81
C ASP A 237 11.82 23.16 17.46
N SER A 238 13.11 23.53 17.56
CA SER A 238 14.16 23.29 18.58
C SER A 238 14.33 21.93 19.28
N SER A 239 13.44 20.95 19.13
CA SER A 239 13.46 19.69 19.91
C SER A 239 14.31 18.58 19.29
N ILE A 240 14.71 18.72 18.03
CA ILE A 240 15.64 17.82 17.33
C ILE A 240 17.00 18.52 17.22
N HIS A 241 17.63 18.82 18.37
CA HIS A 241 19.04 19.20 18.37
C HIS A 241 19.91 17.98 18.01
N ILE A 242 20.13 17.74 16.72
CA ILE A 242 21.27 16.94 16.26
C ILE A 242 22.46 17.89 16.15
N THR A 243 22.89 18.42 17.29
CA THR A 243 24.15 19.14 17.39
C THR A 243 25.27 18.11 17.25
N GLY A 244 26.01 18.16 16.14
CA GLY A 244 27.24 17.37 15.97
C GLY A 244 27.17 16.14 15.05
N GLY A 245 26.17 16.04 14.17
CA GLY A 245 26.05 14.90 13.24
C GLY A 245 27.29 14.63 12.37
N ALA A 246 27.85 15.66 11.73
CA ALA A 246 29.03 15.50 10.86
C ALA A 246 30.25 15.00 11.66
N VAL A 247 30.47 15.55 12.84
CA VAL A 247 31.53 15.12 13.76
C VAL A 247 31.26 13.71 14.29
N PHE A 248 30.00 13.33 14.51
CA PHE A 248 29.61 12.01 15.01
C PHE A 248 29.77 10.92 13.95
N ALA A 249 29.36 11.15 12.69
CA ALA A 249 29.50 10.17 11.63
C ALA A 249 30.98 9.89 11.35
N ASP A 250 31.79 10.93 11.17
CA ASP A 250 33.20 10.74 10.85
C ASP A 250 33.97 10.11 12.03
N PHE A 251 33.78 10.60 13.27
CA PHE A 251 34.41 9.99 14.46
C PHE A 251 33.97 8.54 14.72
N PHE A 252 32.70 8.21 14.45
CA PHE A 252 32.18 6.86 14.67
C PHE A 252 32.67 5.89 13.60
N PHE A 253 32.56 6.25 12.32
CA PHE A 253 32.99 5.36 11.24
C PHE A 253 34.51 5.20 11.24
N ASP A 254 35.27 6.24 11.60
CA ASP A 254 36.73 6.14 11.80
C ASP A 254 37.08 5.21 12.98
N GLY A 255 36.34 5.30 14.10
CA GLY A 255 36.50 4.40 15.24
C GLY A 255 36.13 2.94 14.92
N LEU A 256 35.07 2.72 14.14
CA LEU A 256 34.61 1.40 13.73
C LEU A 256 35.58 0.73 12.74
N ILE A 257 36.10 1.50 11.78
CA ILE A 257 37.11 1.05 10.81
C ILE A 257 38.45 0.77 11.53
N ALA A 258 38.82 1.58 12.52
CA ALA A 258 40.01 1.36 13.34
C ALA A 258 39.89 0.10 14.23
N ASP A 259 38.73 -0.13 14.86
CA ASP A 259 38.46 -1.33 15.65
C ASP A 259 38.46 -2.61 14.80
N TRP A 260 38.03 -2.54 13.53
CA TRP A 260 38.13 -3.64 12.57
C TRP A 260 39.55 -4.00 12.13
N TYR A 261 40.48 -3.04 12.13
CA TYR A 261 41.90 -3.30 11.84
C TYR A 261 42.53 -4.19 12.92
N MET A 262 41.96 -4.22 14.13
CA MET A 262 42.26 -5.21 15.17
C MET A 262 41.31 -6.42 15.02
N GLN A 263 41.80 -7.46 14.33
CA GLN A 263 41.10 -8.70 13.96
C GLN A 263 40.27 -9.40 15.06
N SER A 264 40.46 -9.05 16.34
CA SER A 264 39.76 -9.61 17.51
C SER A 264 38.43 -8.91 17.89
N LYS A 265 37.98 -7.87 17.18
CA LYS A 265 36.85 -7.00 17.60
C LYS A 265 35.60 -7.02 16.70
N ILE A 266 35.43 -8.03 15.84
CA ILE A 266 34.29 -8.11 14.90
C ILE A 266 32.92 -8.01 15.59
N SER A 267 32.75 -8.66 16.74
CA SER A 267 31.51 -8.59 17.54
C SER A 267 31.24 -7.17 18.06
N GLN A 268 32.26 -6.48 18.55
CA GLN A 268 32.15 -5.10 19.05
C GLN A 268 31.76 -4.13 17.91
N SER A 269 32.37 -4.27 16.74
CA SER A 269 32.00 -3.44 15.59
C SER A 269 30.58 -3.71 15.12
N ARG A 270 30.13 -4.97 15.13
CA ARG A 270 28.73 -5.32 14.83
C ARG A 270 27.76 -4.64 15.80
N ASP A 271 27.99 -4.73 17.10
CA ASP A 271 27.13 -4.10 18.12
C ASP A 271 27.06 -2.57 17.93
N ASN A 272 28.17 -1.96 17.52
CA ASN A 272 28.21 -0.55 17.14
C ASN A 272 27.33 -0.24 15.91
N VAL A 273 27.38 -1.07 14.84
CA VAL A 273 26.51 -0.92 13.65
C VAL A 273 25.03 -1.03 14.04
N VAL A 274 24.69 -2.02 14.88
CA VAL A 274 23.32 -2.21 15.39
C VAL A 274 22.83 -0.97 16.15
N ALA A 275 23.66 -0.42 17.04
CA ALA A 275 23.33 0.77 17.82
C ALA A 275 23.05 1.99 16.93
N ILE A 276 23.84 2.19 15.87
CA ILE A 276 23.61 3.28 14.91
C ILE A 276 22.35 3.08 14.09
N CYS A 277 22.17 1.87 13.57
CA CYS A 277 20.96 1.54 12.82
C CYS A 277 19.71 1.83 13.68
N GLY A 278 19.76 1.52 14.98
CA GLY A 278 18.73 1.90 15.95
C GLY A 278 18.51 3.42 16.09
N LYS A 279 19.58 4.22 16.18
CA LYS A 279 19.49 5.69 16.25
C LYS A 279 18.86 6.28 14.98
N ILE A 280 19.27 5.83 13.79
CA ILE A 280 18.75 6.33 12.52
C ILE A 280 17.28 5.93 12.35
N ARG A 281 16.91 4.69 12.71
CA ARG A 281 15.50 4.27 12.75
C ARG A 281 14.65 5.18 13.62
N LYS A 282 15.15 5.59 14.78
CA LYS A 282 14.44 6.52 15.67
C LYS A 282 14.23 7.89 14.99
N ILE A 283 15.25 8.43 14.33
CA ILE A 283 15.14 9.68 13.57
C ILE A 283 14.10 9.56 12.46
N VAL A 284 14.21 8.54 11.60
CA VAL A 284 13.28 8.31 10.49
C VAL A 284 11.85 8.11 10.98
N SER A 285 11.65 7.40 12.10
CA SER A 285 10.34 7.22 12.71
C SER A 285 9.72 8.54 13.18
N THR A 286 10.52 9.40 13.82
CA THR A 286 10.09 10.75 14.20
C THR A 286 9.71 11.58 12.99
N LEU A 287 10.55 11.62 11.95
CA LEU A 287 10.26 12.35 10.70
C LEU A 287 8.98 11.83 10.03
N SER A 288 8.79 10.51 9.99
CA SER A 288 7.60 9.89 9.39
C SER A 288 6.33 10.21 10.17
N THR A 289 6.42 10.27 11.50
CA THR A 289 5.30 10.68 12.36
C THR A 289 4.91 12.13 12.10
N GLN A 290 5.89 13.03 11.96
CA GLN A 290 5.65 14.43 11.63
C GLN A 290 5.09 14.60 10.22
N LEU A 291 5.62 13.86 9.25
CA LEU A 291 5.12 13.85 7.88
C LEU A 291 3.62 13.50 7.86
N ASN A 292 3.23 12.42 8.54
CA ASN A 292 1.83 12.01 8.66
C ASN A 292 0.96 13.10 9.32
N HIS A 293 1.48 13.81 10.32
CA HIS A 293 0.74 14.91 10.95
C HIS A 293 0.54 16.09 9.98
N LYS A 294 1.60 16.51 9.28
CA LYS A 294 1.56 17.60 8.31
C LYS A 294 0.66 17.27 7.12
N GLU A 295 0.66 16.02 6.63
CA GLU A 295 -0.25 15.57 5.58
C GLU A 295 -1.72 15.65 6.05
N LYS A 296 -2.03 15.22 7.29
CA LYS A 296 -3.38 15.37 7.87
C LYS A 296 -3.78 16.84 8.05
N ASP A 297 -2.86 17.70 8.45
CA ASP A 297 -3.12 19.13 8.60
C ASP A 297 -3.39 19.78 7.24
N LEU A 298 -2.63 19.41 6.21
CA LEU A 298 -2.86 19.84 4.82
C LEU A 298 -4.26 19.41 4.34
N GLU A 299 -4.64 18.16 4.55
CA GLU A 299 -5.98 17.64 4.22
C GLU A 299 -7.09 18.35 5.00
N ALA A 300 -6.86 18.71 6.27
CA ALA A 300 -7.81 19.48 7.07
C ALA A 300 -8.02 20.88 6.49
N LYS A 301 -6.94 21.55 6.06
CA LYS A 301 -7.01 22.88 5.44
C LYS A 301 -7.67 22.86 4.07
N GLU A 302 -7.39 21.85 3.26
CA GLU A 302 -8.06 21.62 1.97
C GLU A 302 -9.57 21.41 2.16
N ARG A 303 -9.96 20.67 3.20
CA ARG A 303 -11.37 20.51 3.58
C ARG A 303 -11.99 21.83 4.07
N GLU A 304 -11.28 22.61 4.87
CA GLU A 304 -11.74 23.92 5.34
C GLU A 304 -12.05 24.86 4.15
N ILE A 305 -11.15 24.95 3.17
CA ILE A 305 -11.38 25.72 1.92
C ILE A 305 -12.61 25.20 1.18
N LYS A 306 -12.75 23.88 1.01
CA LYS A 306 -13.93 23.29 0.34
C LYS A 306 -15.23 23.64 1.07
N CYS A 307 -15.26 23.62 2.41
CA CYS A 307 -16.43 24.01 3.20
C CYS A 307 -16.77 25.50 3.03
N ILE A 308 -15.76 26.39 3.01
CA ILE A 308 -15.96 27.82 2.76
C ILE A 308 -16.59 28.03 1.37
N ILE A 309 -16.04 27.38 0.35
CA ILE A 309 -16.55 27.50 -1.03
C ILE A 309 -17.95 26.89 -1.16
N ARG A 310 -18.25 25.79 -0.47
CA ARG A 310 -19.60 25.20 -0.44
C ARG A 310 -20.61 26.10 0.25
N GLY A 311 -20.18 26.86 1.26
CA GLY A 311 -21.08 27.66 2.10
C GLY A 311 -21.60 26.86 3.31
N ASP A 312 -21.01 25.70 3.62
CA ASP A 312 -21.44 24.83 4.72
C ASP A 312 -21.14 25.43 6.11
N LEU A 313 -20.40 26.54 6.18
CA LEU A 313 -20.05 27.24 7.41
C LEU A 313 -21.09 28.27 7.88
N SER A 314 -22.17 28.53 7.11
CA SER A 314 -23.18 29.53 7.45
C SER A 314 -24.46 29.01 8.11
N ASN A 315 -24.60 27.70 8.39
CA ASN A 315 -25.78 27.15 9.08
C ASN A 315 -25.47 26.65 10.50
N GLY A 316 -24.63 27.38 11.23
CA GLY A 316 -24.24 27.05 12.59
C GLY A 316 -24.34 28.25 13.53
N LYS A 317 -25.58 28.70 13.80
CA LYS A 317 -26.11 29.39 15.00
C LYS A 317 -27.19 30.40 14.63
N GLU A 318 -28.44 29.96 14.68
CA GLU A 318 -29.52 30.77 15.27
C GLU A 318 -29.66 30.36 16.75
#